data_AF-A0A8T5QZZ3-F1
#
_entry.id   AF-A0A8T5QZZ3-F1
#
_cell.length_a   1.000
_cell.length_b   1.000
_cell.length_c   1.000
_cell.angle_alpha   90.00
_cell.angle_beta   90.00
_cell.angle_gamma   90.00
#
_symmetry.space_group_name_H-M   'P 1'
#
loop_
_entity.id
_entity.type
_entity.pdbx_description
1 polymer ?
#
loop_
_entity_poly.entity_id
_entity_poly.type
_entity_poly.pdbx_seq_one_letter_code
_entity_poly.pdbx_strand_id
1 'polypeptide(L)'
;MSKELYQKAISFTKKKIKESITLDYYIVQLVASIEDLDTISNKMIKRLRDWYELHLPEFSRQVTDHKVFLRELKFAKKELMKKNGIKISMGADFSEQELKSLQNLRNATLEIFKLREEQQKELEKLMEKHYPNLTTLSGSLIGGKLIKIAGSMKKLIEFPASTIQLLGAEKALFRHLKTGKKPPKYGILLSHPFVAESKDKSKAARKLADKISIAAKVDYFKGEFIGDKLKAQLK
;
A
#
# COMPACT_ATOMS: atom_id res chain seq x y z
N MET A 1 -24.44 33.36 -32.93
CA MET A 1 -23.65 32.17 -33.34
C MET A 1 -22.44 31.88 -32.43
N SER A 2 -21.60 32.86 -32.06
CA SER A 2 -20.39 32.64 -31.21
C SER A 2 -20.66 32.13 -29.78
N LYS A 3 -21.64 32.71 -29.05
CA LYS A 3 -21.94 32.30 -27.66
C LYS A 3 -22.50 30.87 -27.54
N GLU A 4 -23.27 30.44 -28.53
CA GLU A 4 -23.95 29.14 -28.52
C GLU A 4 -22.97 27.99 -28.83
N LEU A 5 -22.05 28.19 -29.77
CA LEU A 5 -20.94 27.27 -30.03
C LEU A 5 -20.02 27.18 -28.81
N TYR A 6 -19.71 28.30 -28.18
CA TYR A 6 -18.90 28.35 -26.95
C TYR A 6 -19.56 27.56 -25.81
N GLN A 7 -20.87 27.75 -25.58
CA GLN A 7 -21.60 26.99 -24.57
C GLN A 7 -21.66 25.48 -24.90
N LYS A 8 -21.84 25.11 -26.17
CA LYS A 8 -21.76 23.70 -26.62
C LYS A 8 -20.36 23.11 -26.44
N ALA A 9 -19.29 23.86 -26.70
CA ALA A 9 -17.93 23.42 -26.49
C ALA A 9 -17.62 23.19 -24.99
N ILE A 10 -18.11 24.09 -24.12
CA ILE A 10 -17.98 23.94 -22.67
C ILE A 10 -18.76 22.71 -22.19
N SER A 11 -20.02 22.55 -22.61
CA SER A 11 -20.84 21.41 -22.16
C SER A 11 -20.25 20.07 -22.61
N PHE A 12 -19.73 20.02 -23.84
CA PHE A 12 -19.01 18.86 -24.37
C PHE A 12 -17.73 18.56 -23.59
N THR A 13 -16.93 19.60 -23.27
CA THR A 13 -15.71 19.44 -22.47
C THR A 13 -16.03 18.96 -21.05
N LYS A 14 -17.05 19.53 -20.41
CA LYS A 14 -17.54 19.07 -19.10
C LYS A 14 -17.95 17.61 -19.12
N LYS A 15 -18.65 17.17 -20.18
CA LYS A 15 -19.03 15.77 -20.36
C LYS A 15 -17.81 14.86 -20.49
N LYS A 16 -16.83 15.24 -21.32
CA LYS A 16 -15.57 14.50 -21.45
C LYS A 16 -14.78 14.40 -20.15
N ILE A 17 -14.73 15.47 -19.35
CA ILE A 17 -14.08 15.46 -18.03
C ILE A 17 -14.82 14.51 -17.08
N LYS A 18 -16.15 14.50 -17.11
CA LYS A 18 -16.94 13.56 -16.28
C LYS A 18 -16.67 12.10 -16.69
N GLU A 19 -16.57 11.83 -17.98
CA GLU A 19 -16.27 10.50 -18.54
C GLU A 19 -14.83 10.05 -18.27
N SER A 20 -13.90 10.98 -18.05
CA SER A 20 -12.50 10.64 -17.77
C SER A 20 -12.29 10.09 -16.36
N ILE A 21 -13.25 10.27 -15.44
CA ILE A 21 -13.18 9.68 -14.10
C ILE A 21 -13.54 8.19 -14.23
N THR A 22 -12.52 7.39 -14.48
CA THR A 22 -12.65 5.94 -14.59
C THR A 22 -12.43 5.25 -13.25
N LEU A 23 -12.80 3.97 -13.17
CA LEU A 23 -12.51 3.12 -12.03
C LEU A 23 -11.01 3.09 -11.70
N ASP A 24 -10.15 3.08 -12.71
CA ASP A 24 -8.70 3.09 -12.55
C ASP A 24 -8.23 4.28 -11.70
N TYR A 25 -8.81 5.47 -11.91
CA TYR A 25 -8.48 6.65 -11.11
C TYR A 25 -8.89 6.48 -9.65
N TYR A 26 -10.04 5.84 -9.40
CA TYR A 26 -10.46 5.54 -8.04
C TYR A 26 -9.51 4.54 -7.36
N ILE A 27 -9.08 3.49 -8.06
CA ILE A 27 -8.09 2.53 -7.56
C ILE A 27 -6.74 3.22 -7.28
N VAL A 28 -6.30 4.12 -8.16
CA VAL A 28 -5.07 4.91 -7.97
C VAL A 28 -5.14 5.73 -6.68
N GLN A 29 -6.27 6.41 -6.43
CA GLN A 29 -6.46 7.19 -5.21
C GLN A 29 -6.56 6.31 -3.97
N LEU A 30 -7.25 5.17 -4.06
CA LEU A 30 -7.36 4.22 -2.95
C LEU A 30 -6.00 3.66 -2.54
N VAL A 31 -5.18 3.25 -3.52
CA VAL A 31 -3.80 2.78 -3.26
C VAL A 31 -2.93 3.88 -2.69
N ALA A 32 -3.05 5.13 -3.18
CA ALA A 32 -2.31 6.26 -2.63
C ALA A 32 -2.72 6.53 -1.17
N SER A 33 -4.01 6.51 -0.87
CA SER A 33 -4.52 6.65 0.49
C SER A 33 -3.98 5.55 1.43
N ILE A 34 -3.95 4.29 0.98
CA ILE A 34 -3.37 3.19 1.77
C ILE A 34 -1.89 3.45 2.09
N GLU A 35 -1.09 3.90 1.12
CA GLU A 35 0.33 4.22 1.35
C GLU A 35 0.54 5.42 2.29
N ASP A 36 -0.32 6.43 2.19
CA ASP A 36 -0.31 7.57 3.09
C ASP A 36 -0.70 7.16 4.51
N LEU A 37 -1.76 6.36 4.68
CA LEU A 37 -2.17 5.81 5.97
C LEU A 37 -1.11 4.89 6.57
N ASP A 38 -0.41 4.08 5.76
CA ASP A 38 0.72 3.28 6.22
C ASP A 38 1.84 4.18 6.75
N THR A 39 2.14 5.29 6.07
CA THR A 39 3.16 6.23 6.53
C THR A 39 2.74 6.97 7.80
N ILE A 40 1.49 7.42 7.85
CA ILE A 40 0.93 8.16 8.99
C ILE A 40 0.83 7.25 10.22
N SER A 41 0.25 6.06 10.07
CA SER A 41 0.12 5.08 11.18
C SER A 41 1.48 4.75 11.80
N ASN A 42 2.51 4.55 10.97
CA ASN A 42 3.88 4.31 11.43
C ASN A 42 4.49 5.51 12.17
N LYS A 43 4.22 6.75 11.75
CA LYS A 43 4.68 7.95 12.47
C LYS A 43 3.93 8.12 13.80
N MET A 44 2.62 7.91 13.79
CA MET A 44 1.76 8.07 14.96
C MET A 44 2.08 7.03 16.04
N ILE A 45 2.27 5.76 15.66
CA ILE A 45 2.62 4.72 16.63
C ILE A 45 4.01 4.93 17.25
N LYS A 46 4.99 5.39 16.45
CA LYS A 46 6.31 5.75 16.98
C LYS A 46 6.20 6.88 18.00
N ARG A 47 5.49 7.97 17.65
CA ARG A 47 5.26 9.09 18.57
C ARG A 47 4.56 8.65 19.86
N LEU A 48 3.54 7.79 19.75
CA LEU A 48 2.81 7.28 20.90
C LEU A 48 3.70 6.41 21.80
N ARG A 49 4.57 5.58 21.21
CA ARG A 49 5.53 4.75 21.94
C ARG A 49 6.57 5.61 22.66
N ASP A 50 7.16 6.58 21.96
CA ASP A 50 8.16 7.49 22.55
C ASP A 50 7.54 8.27 23.72
N TRP A 51 6.30 8.73 23.57
CA TRP A 51 5.60 9.46 24.63
C TRP A 51 5.23 8.55 25.80
N TYR A 52 4.76 7.32 25.53
CA TYR A 52 4.42 6.37 26.60
C TYR A 52 5.67 5.80 27.30
N GLU A 53 6.82 5.76 26.64
CA GLU A 53 8.09 5.33 27.25
C GLU A 53 8.50 6.21 28.43
N LEU A 54 8.09 7.49 28.44
CA LEU A 54 8.28 8.37 29.60
C LEU A 54 7.49 7.90 30.84
N HIS A 55 6.38 7.19 30.64
CA HIS A 55 5.48 6.74 31.71
C HIS A 55 5.75 5.29 32.15
N LEU A 56 5.99 4.39 31.19
CA LEU A 56 6.28 2.98 31.45
C LEU A 56 7.21 2.41 30.36
N PRO A 57 8.54 2.62 30.48
CA PRO A 57 9.49 2.25 29.45
C PRO A 57 9.61 0.73 29.26
N GLU A 58 9.47 -0.05 30.33
CA GLU A 58 9.60 -1.51 30.33
C GLU A 58 8.52 -2.15 29.43
N PHE A 59 7.31 -1.61 29.46
CA PHE A 59 6.21 -2.07 28.62
C PHE A 59 6.47 -1.82 27.13
N SER A 60 6.94 -0.61 26.78
CA SER A 60 7.23 -0.24 25.40
C SER A 60 8.30 -1.15 24.78
N ARG A 61 9.32 -1.53 25.58
CA ARG A 61 10.42 -2.42 25.17
C ARG A 61 10.00 -3.88 25.04
N GLN A 62 9.13 -4.36 25.92
CA GLN A 62 8.68 -5.74 25.92
C GLN A 62 7.72 -6.03 24.75
N VAL A 63 6.83 -5.09 24.44
CA VAL A 63 5.81 -5.28 23.39
C VAL A 63 6.32 -4.73 22.06
N THR A 64 6.86 -5.59 21.21
CA THR A 64 7.36 -5.22 19.87
C THR A 64 6.23 -4.96 18.87
N ASP A 65 5.17 -5.77 18.92
CA ASP A 65 4.02 -5.63 18.02
C ASP A 65 3.22 -4.36 18.32
N HIS A 66 3.06 -3.53 17.30
CA HIS A 66 2.32 -2.27 17.34
C HIS A 66 0.82 -2.44 17.60
N LYS A 67 0.19 -3.49 17.05
CA LYS A 67 -1.23 -3.75 17.25
C LYS A 67 -1.50 -4.22 18.68
N VAL A 68 -0.62 -5.07 19.22
CA VAL A 68 -0.73 -5.53 20.62
C VAL A 68 -0.53 -4.35 21.57
N PHE A 69 0.49 -3.52 21.34
CA PHE A 69 0.73 -2.32 22.13
C PHE A 69 -0.49 -1.39 22.18
N LEU A 70 -1.10 -1.08 21.03
CA LEU A 70 -2.31 -0.24 20.97
C LEU A 70 -3.51 -0.86 21.70
N ARG A 71 -3.65 -2.18 21.65
CA ARG A 71 -4.73 -2.90 22.34
C ARG A 71 -4.55 -2.82 23.85
N GLU A 72 -3.34 -3.07 24.34
CA GLU A 72 -3.01 -3.14 25.75
C GLU A 72 -2.95 -1.76 26.42
N LEU A 73 -2.57 -0.70 25.69
CA LEU A 73 -2.54 0.68 26.18
C LEU A 73 -3.93 1.22 26.65
N LYS A 74 -4.99 0.42 26.55
CA LYS A 74 -6.29 0.69 27.18
C LYS A 74 -6.22 0.59 28.71
N PHE A 75 -5.38 -0.30 29.23
CA PHE A 75 -5.33 -0.64 30.64
C PHE A 75 -4.49 0.35 31.44
N ALA A 76 -4.77 0.44 32.75
CA ALA A 76 -4.00 1.32 33.64
C ALA A 76 -2.57 0.79 33.86
N LYS A 77 -1.63 1.68 34.21
CA LYS A 77 -0.21 1.33 34.50
C LYS A 77 -0.09 0.09 35.40
N LYS A 78 -0.87 0.04 36.49
CA LYS A 78 -0.86 -1.08 37.46
C LYS A 78 -1.28 -2.41 36.84
N GLU A 79 -2.28 -2.40 35.96
CA GLU A 79 -2.76 -3.62 35.29
C GLU A 79 -1.75 -4.09 34.24
N LEU A 80 -1.17 -3.16 33.48
CA LEU A 80 -0.10 -3.46 32.53
C LEU A 80 1.12 -4.06 33.22
N MET A 81 1.53 -3.50 34.36
CA MET A 81 2.64 -4.04 35.14
C MET A 81 2.36 -5.47 35.62
N LYS A 82 1.16 -5.75 36.14
CA LYS A 82 0.78 -7.12 36.56
C LYS A 82 0.76 -8.09 35.39
N LYS A 83 0.13 -7.70 34.28
CA LYS A 83 -0.05 -8.56 33.11
C LYS A 83 1.28 -8.91 32.44
N ASN A 84 2.22 -7.96 32.42
CA ASN A 84 3.48 -8.11 31.74
C ASN A 84 4.63 -8.51 32.68
N GLY A 85 4.33 -8.73 33.97
CA GLY A 85 5.30 -9.17 34.98
C GLY A 85 6.31 -8.10 35.41
N ILE A 86 5.99 -6.82 35.20
CA ILE A 86 6.86 -5.69 35.52
C ILE A 86 6.70 -5.36 37.00
N LYS A 87 7.75 -5.58 37.81
CA LYS A 87 7.69 -5.36 39.27
C LYS A 87 8.00 -3.93 39.69
N ILE A 88 8.91 -3.26 38.97
CA ILE A 88 9.36 -1.90 39.25
C ILE A 88 9.34 -1.14 37.92
N SER A 89 8.73 0.04 37.91
CA SER A 89 8.70 0.94 36.74
C SER A 89 9.65 2.10 37.01
N MET A 90 10.55 2.38 36.08
CA MET A 90 11.41 3.58 36.11
C MET A 90 10.74 4.82 35.51
N GLY A 91 9.58 4.66 34.87
CA GLY A 91 8.85 5.75 34.23
C GLY A 91 8.13 6.67 35.22
N ALA A 92 7.96 7.93 34.81
CA ALA A 92 7.31 8.97 35.59
C ALA A 92 5.81 8.71 35.77
N ASP A 93 5.23 9.21 36.85
CA ASP A 93 3.79 9.21 37.04
C ASP A 93 3.16 10.42 36.33
N PHE A 94 2.17 10.14 35.49
CA PHE A 94 1.49 11.15 34.69
C PHE A 94 0.20 11.57 35.39
N SER A 95 -0.14 12.85 35.27
CA SER A 95 -1.43 13.39 35.66
C SER A 95 -2.57 12.82 34.80
N GLU A 96 -3.81 12.94 35.28
CA GLU A 96 -4.99 12.51 34.52
C GLU A 96 -5.11 13.22 33.16
N GLN A 97 -4.69 14.49 33.07
CA GLN A 97 -4.72 15.26 31.83
C GLN A 97 -3.71 14.72 30.80
N GLU A 98 -2.50 14.36 31.25
CA GLU A 98 -1.47 13.77 30.39
C GLU A 98 -1.88 12.37 29.91
N LEU A 99 -2.44 11.55 30.81
CA LEU A 99 -2.99 10.24 30.47
C LEU A 99 -4.15 10.35 29.46
N LYS A 100 -5.05 11.32 29.63
CA LYS A 100 -6.12 11.60 28.67
C LYS A 100 -5.58 11.97 27.30
N SER A 101 -4.53 12.79 27.24
CA SER A 101 -3.88 13.17 25.98
C SER A 101 -3.27 11.98 25.25
N LEU A 102 -2.59 11.09 25.98
CA LEU A 102 -2.08 9.81 25.45
C LEU A 102 -3.22 8.90 24.94
N GLN A 103 -4.31 8.79 25.68
CA GLN A 103 -5.47 7.99 25.28
C GLN A 103 -6.13 8.55 24.01
N ASN A 104 -6.23 9.87 23.86
CA ASN A 104 -6.72 10.50 22.64
C ASN A 104 -5.81 10.16 21.44
N LEU A 105 -4.50 10.27 21.61
CA LEU A 105 -3.54 9.92 20.56
C LEU A 105 -3.61 8.44 20.18
N ARG A 106 -3.73 7.55 21.18
CA ARG A 106 -3.96 6.12 20.98
C ARG A 106 -5.21 5.86 20.15
N ASN A 107 -6.34 6.47 20.53
CA ASN A 107 -7.61 6.25 19.85
C ASN A 107 -7.53 6.75 18.39
N ALA A 108 -6.98 7.93 18.15
CA ALA A 108 -6.76 8.44 16.79
C ALA A 108 -5.88 7.50 15.96
N THR A 109 -4.79 6.99 16.56
CA THR A 109 -3.90 6.02 15.90
C THR A 109 -4.65 4.73 15.55
N LEU A 110 -5.48 4.23 16.46
CA LEU A 110 -6.27 3.01 16.26
C LEU A 110 -7.31 3.18 15.16
N GLU A 111 -7.97 4.34 15.06
CA GLU A 111 -8.89 4.65 13.95
C GLU A 111 -8.15 4.70 12.60
N ILE A 112 -6.94 5.26 12.55
CA ILE A 112 -6.12 5.24 11.32
C ILE A 112 -5.80 3.80 10.88
N PHE A 113 -5.45 2.93 11.82
CA PHE A 113 -5.22 1.50 11.52
C PHE A 113 -6.47 0.81 10.98
N LYS A 114 -7.65 1.08 11.57
CA LYS A 114 -8.93 0.53 11.09
C LYS A 114 -9.26 1.01 9.68
N LEU A 115 -9.17 2.32 9.44
CA LEU A 115 -9.45 2.92 8.13
C LEU A 115 -8.55 2.30 7.05
N ARG A 116 -7.27 2.09 7.37
CA ARG A 116 -6.32 1.41 6.47
C ARG A 116 -6.74 -0.02 6.15
N GLU A 117 -7.23 -0.78 7.13
CA GLU A 117 -7.74 -2.14 6.91
C GLU A 117 -9.04 -2.15 6.09
N GLU A 118 -9.91 -1.17 6.28
CA GLU A 118 -11.15 -1.00 5.50
C GLU A 118 -10.85 -0.70 4.03
N GLN A 119 -9.96 0.26 3.77
CA GLN A 119 -9.53 0.60 2.41
C GLN A 119 -8.82 -0.56 1.71
N GLN A 120 -8.01 -1.33 2.44
CA GLN A 120 -7.36 -2.52 1.90
C GLN A 120 -8.38 -3.57 1.46
N LYS A 121 -9.41 -3.84 2.27
CA LYS A 121 -10.50 -4.77 1.91
C LYS A 121 -11.33 -4.27 0.72
N GLU A 122 -11.54 -2.96 0.63
CA GLU A 122 -12.19 -2.35 -0.52
C GLU A 122 -11.36 -2.53 -1.80
N LEU A 123 -10.05 -2.29 -1.72
CA LEU A 123 -9.13 -2.51 -2.84
C LEU A 123 -9.16 -3.98 -3.31
N GLU A 124 -9.14 -4.92 -2.37
CA GLU A 124 -9.24 -6.36 -2.67
C GLU A 124 -10.51 -6.68 -3.47
N LYS A 125 -11.68 -6.23 -3.01
CA LYS A 125 -12.95 -6.46 -3.71
C LYS A 125 -12.96 -5.85 -5.12
N LEU A 126 -12.43 -4.65 -5.29
CA LEU A 126 -12.40 -3.97 -6.58
C LEU A 126 -11.46 -4.67 -7.55
N MET A 127 -10.26 -5.02 -7.08
CA MET A 127 -9.24 -5.70 -7.88
C MET A 127 -9.69 -7.11 -8.30
N GLU A 128 -10.30 -7.89 -7.40
CA GLU A 128 -10.86 -9.21 -7.74
C GLU A 128 -12.00 -9.12 -8.75
N LYS A 129 -12.87 -8.11 -8.61
CA LYS A 129 -14.01 -7.93 -9.51
C LYS A 129 -13.61 -7.48 -10.92
N HIS A 130 -12.62 -6.59 -11.03
CA HIS A 130 -12.30 -5.93 -12.30
C HIS A 130 -11.02 -6.43 -12.96
N TYR A 131 -10.04 -6.90 -12.17
CA TYR A 131 -8.75 -7.39 -12.65
C TYR A 131 -8.36 -8.73 -11.97
N PRO A 132 -9.18 -9.78 -12.14
CA PRO A 132 -8.97 -11.06 -11.45
C PRO A 132 -7.66 -11.74 -11.85
N ASN A 133 -7.23 -11.65 -13.11
CA ASN A 133 -6.00 -12.29 -13.57
C ASN A 133 -4.76 -11.62 -12.96
N LEU A 134 -4.72 -10.28 -12.97
CA LEU A 134 -3.66 -9.50 -12.35
C LEU A 134 -3.59 -9.75 -10.84
N THR A 135 -4.74 -9.80 -10.18
CA THR A 135 -4.86 -10.05 -8.74
C THR A 135 -4.34 -11.43 -8.36
N THR A 136 -4.64 -12.45 -9.17
CA THR A 136 -4.18 -13.83 -8.92
C THR A 136 -2.65 -13.96 -8.97
N LEU A 137 -2.00 -13.18 -9.85
CA LEU A 137 -0.55 -13.22 -10.03
C LEU A 137 0.24 -12.31 -9.09
N SER A 138 -0.28 -11.11 -8.83
CA SER A 138 0.45 -10.07 -8.08
C SER A 138 -0.10 -9.80 -6.69
N GLY A 139 -1.34 -10.21 -6.41
CA GLY A 139 -2.11 -9.74 -5.26
C GLY A 139 -2.70 -8.35 -5.48
N SER A 140 -3.76 -8.02 -4.73
CA SER A 140 -4.51 -6.77 -4.85
C SER A 140 -3.63 -5.53 -4.65
N LEU A 141 -2.77 -5.54 -3.63
CA LEU A 141 -1.94 -4.39 -3.28
C LEU A 141 -0.84 -4.11 -4.32
N ILE A 142 -0.11 -5.14 -4.77
CA ILE A 142 0.96 -4.95 -5.77
C ILE A 142 0.34 -4.64 -7.13
N GLY A 143 -0.75 -5.31 -7.51
CA GLY A 143 -1.51 -4.98 -8.73
C GLY A 143 -2.00 -3.53 -8.73
N GLY A 144 -2.59 -3.09 -7.63
CA GLY A 144 -3.01 -1.69 -7.45
C GLY A 144 -1.84 -0.71 -7.54
N LYS A 145 -0.67 -1.04 -6.94
CA LYS A 145 0.54 -0.22 -7.05
C LYS A 145 1.08 -0.15 -8.48
N LEU A 146 1.02 -1.25 -9.25
CA LEU A 146 1.39 -1.24 -10.67
C LEU A 146 0.50 -0.29 -11.48
N ILE A 147 -0.82 -0.36 -11.27
CA ILE A 147 -1.79 0.55 -11.90
C ILE A 147 -1.52 2.00 -11.48
N LYS A 148 -1.24 2.24 -10.19
CA LYS A 148 -0.88 3.57 -9.67
C LYS A 148 0.35 4.15 -10.37
N ILE A 149 1.44 3.39 -10.47
CA ILE A 149 2.68 3.86 -11.08
C ILE A 149 2.49 4.10 -12.59
N ALA A 150 1.75 3.22 -13.27
CA ALA A 150 1.40 3.43 -14.68
C ALA A 150 0.44 4.61 -14.89
N GLY A 151 -0.40 4.91 -13.90
CA GLY A 151 -1.43 5.95 -13.91
C GLY A 151 -2.80 5.47 -14.39
N SER A 152 -2.87 4.37 -15.12
CA SER A 152 -4.11 3.67 -15.48
C SER A 152 -3.81 2.26 -15.98
N MET A 153 -4.84 1.40 -16.02
CA MET A 153 -4.72 0.06 -16.58
C MET A 153 -4.39 0.12 -18.08
N LYS A 154 -4.94 1.09 -18.80
CA LYS A 154 -4.63 1.32 -20.22
C LYS A 154 -3.14 1.57 -20.45
N LYS A 155 -2.50 2.40 -19.63
CA LYS A 155 -1.05 2.63 -19.75
C LYS A 155 -0.24 1.40 -19.34
N LEU A 156 -0.71 0.65 -18.34
CA LEU A 156 -0.02 -0.55 -17.88
C LEU A 156 0.09 -1.62 -18.99
N ILE A 157 -0.94 -1.79 -19.82
CA ILE A 157 -0.92 -2.78 -20.92
C ILE A 157 -0.02 -2.38 -22.09
N GLU A 158 0.27 -1.08 -22.25
CA GLU A 158 1.20 -0.55 -23.26
C GLU A 158 2.65 -0.81 -22.86
N PHE A 159 2.93 -1.00 -21.57
CA PHE A 159 4.28 -1.27 -21.09
C PHE A 159 4.75 -2.69 -21.44
N PRO A 160 6.00 -2.83 -21.92
CA PRO A 160 6.61 -4.14 -22.07
C PRO A 160 6.90 -4.74 -20.68
N ALA A 161 7.05 -6.06 -20.63
CA ALA A 161 7.36 -6.78 -19.39
C ALA A 161 8.65 -6.28 -18.72
N SER A 162 9.65 -5.85 -19.49
CA SER A 162 10.88 -5.23 -18.99
C SER A 162 10.65 -3.93 -18.23
N THR A 163 9.68 -3.11 -18.66
CA THR A 163 9.28 -1.90 -17.95
C THR A 163 8.52 -2.27 -16.68
N ILE A 164 7.55 -3.20 -16.76
CA ILE A 164 6.79 -3.70 -15.61
C ILE A 164 7.71 -4.25 -14.52
N GLN A 165 8.78 -4.95 -14.89
CA GLN A 165 9.80 -5.45 -13.97
C GLN A 165 10.45 -4.34 -13.14
N LEU A 166 10.60 -3.14 -13.70
CA LEU A 166 11.34 -2.03 -13.13
C LEU A 166 10.47 -0.91 -12.55
N LEU A 167 9.13 -1.01 -12.65
CA LEU A 167 8.21 -0.01 -12.08
C LEU A 167 8.45 0.17 -10.58
N GLY A 168 8.64 1.42 -10.15
CA GLY A 168 9.02 1.81 -8.78
C GLY A 168 10.53 1.90 -8.53
N ALA A 169 11.38 1.57 -9.51
CA ALA A 169 12.83 1.75 -9.45
C ALA A 169 13.34 2.85 -10.40
N GLU A 170 12.48 3.78 -10.83
CA GLU A 170 12.76 4.80 -11.84
C GLU A 170 13.97 5.66 -11.45
N LYS A 171 14.06 6.06 -10.19
CA LYS A 171 15.21 6.86 -9.70
C LYS A 171 16.54 6.12 -9.89
N ALA A 172 16.57 4.82 -9.62
CA ALA A 172 17.77 4.01 -9.81
C ALA A 172 18.05 3.76 -11.30
N LEU A 173 17.00 3.55 -12.10
CA LEU A 173 17.09 3.37 -13.55
C LEU A 173 17.64 4.62 -14.24
N PHE A 174 17.07 5.80 -13.96
CA PHE A 174 17.56 7.06 -14.52
C PHE A 174 18.98 7.40 -14.07
N ARG A 175 19.36 7.03 -12.83
CA ARG A 175 20.74 7.16 -12.38
C ARG A 175 21.69 6.26 -13.18
N HIS A 176 21.29 5.01 -13.47
CA HIS A 176 22.07 4.14 -14.36
C HIS A 176 22.22 4.77 -15.75
N LEU A 177 21.12 5.23 -16.36
CA LEU A 177 21.17 5.85 -17.69
C LEU A 177 22.07 7.08 -17.75
N LYS A 178 22.16 7.86 -16.67
CA LYS A 178 23.04 9.04 -16.59
C LYS A 178 24.50 8.72 -16.29
N THR A 179 24.77 7.69 -15.48
CA THR A 179 26.10 7.44 -14.90
C THR A 179 26.77 6.16 -15.36
N GLY A 180 26.07 5.29 -16.09
CA GLY A 180 26.54 3.96 -16.49
C GLY A 180 26.63 2.92 -15.36
N LYS A 181 26.44 3.31 -14.08
CA LYS A 181 26.47 2.37 -12.93
C LYS A 181 25.41 1.29 -13.04
N LYS A 182 25.65 0.07 -12.56
CA LYS A 182 24.76 -1.11 -12.67
C LYS A 182 23.24 -0.79 -12.58
N PRO A 183 22.41 -1.31 -13.52
CA PRO A 183 20.98 -1.06 -13.54
C PRO A 183 20.24 -1.72 -12.36
N PRO A 184 19.07 -1.19 -11.97
CA PRO A 184 18.17 -1.90 -11.07
C PRO A 184 17.66 -3.18 -11.74
N LYS A 185 17.43 -4.22 -10.94
CA LYS A 185 16.97 -5.54 -11.44
C LYS A 185 15.49 -5.79 -11.20
N TYR A 186 14.86 -5.02 -10.33
CA TYR A 186 13.46 -5.12 -9.94
C TYR A 186 13.02 -3.80 -9.32
N GLY A 187 11.73 -3.49 -9.42
CA GLY A 187 11.08 -2.40 -8.69
C GLY A 187 10.14 -2.93 -7.60
N ILE A 188 8.87 -2.56 -7.65
CA ILE A 188 7.87 -2.95 -6.63
C ILE A 188 7.61 -4.46 -6.56
N LEU A 189 7.96 -5.22 -7.61
CA LEU A 189 7.83 -6.68 -7.64
C LEU A 189 8.72 -7.37 -6.61
N LEU A 190 9.74 -6.70 -6.05
CA LEU A 190 10.55 -7.26 -4.96
C LEU A 190 9.71 -7.62 -3.73
N SER A 191 8.65 -6.84 -3.48
CA SER A 191 7.76 -7.05 -2.34
C SER A 191 6.87 -8.29 -2.49
N HIS A 192 6.82 -8.90 -3.69
CA HIS A 192 6.02 -10.09 -3.93
C HIS A 192 6.70 -11.33 -3.33
N PRO A 193 5.99 -12.21 -2.60
CA PRO A 193 6.58 -13.39 -1.93
C PRO A 193 7.43 -14.27 -2.88
N PHE A 194 6.90 -14.59 -4.06
CA PHE A 194 7.62 -15.36 -5.11
C PHE A 194 9.00 -14.78 -5.47
N VAL A 195 9.14 -13.45 -5.48
CA VAL A 195 10.41 -12.80 -5.81
C VAL A 195 11.29 -12.67 -4.56
N ALA A 196 10.69 -12.36 -3.42
CA ALA A 196 11.39 -12.18 -2.15
C ALA A 196 12.10 -13.46 -1.68
N GLU A 197 11.43 -14.60 -1.82
CA GLU A 197 11.89 -15.93 -1.37
C GLU A 197 12.83 -16.61 -2.38
N SER A 198 12.86 -16.16 -3.64
CA SER A 198 13.72 -16.76 -4.66
C SER A 198 15.20 -16.46 -4.41
N LYS A 199 16.06 -17.49 -4.61
CA LYS A 199 17.52 -17.34 -4.64
C LYS A 199 17.96 -16.37 -5.74
N ASP A 200 17.35 -16.46 -6.92
CA ASP A 200 17.56 -15.53 -8.03
C ASP A 200 16.34 -14.63 -8.20
N LYS A 201 16.32 -13.56 -7.42
CA LYS A 201 15.26 -12.54 -7.43
C LYS A 201 15.09 -11.88 -8.80
N SER A 202 16.15 -11.79 -9.59
CA SER A 202 16.11 -11.11 -10.89
C SER A 202 15.42 -11.96 -11.94
N LYS A 203 15.74 -13.26 -11.99
CA LYS A 203 15.01 -14.21 -12.85
C LYS A 203 13.55 -14.35 -12.42
N ALA A 204 13.28 -14.42 -11.12
CA ALA A 204 11.92 -14.49 -10.60
C ALA A 204 11.11 -13.23 -10.96
N ALA A 205 11.66 -12.04 -10.77
CA ALA A 205 11.00 -10.78 -11.13
C ALA A 205 10.70 -10.70 -12.63
N ARG A 206 11.62 -11.16 -13.50
CA ARG A 206 11.40 -11.21 -14.95
C ARG A 206 10.25 -12.14 -15.31
N LYS A 207 10.28 -13.40 -14.83
CA LYS A 207 9.20 -14.37 -15.05
C LYS A 207 7.84 -13.82 -14.59
N LEU A 208 7.81 -13.19 -13.41
CA LEU A 208 6.59 -12.60 -12.87
C LEU A 208 6.10 -11.44 -13.73
N ALA A 209 6.98 -10.53 -14.15
CA ALA A 209 6.63 -9.40 -15.00
C ALA A 209 6.07 -9.84 -16.37
N ASP A 210 6.63 -10.91 -16.95
CA ASP A 210 6.14 -11.48 -18.21
C ASP A 210 4.68 -11.97 -18.07
N LYS A 211 4.38 -12.71 -16.98
CA LYS A 211 3.02 -13.19 -16.73
C LYS A 211 2.06 -12.06 -16.35
N ILE A 212 2.51 -11.07 -15.60
CA ILE A 212 1.73 -9.87 -15.27
C ILE A 212 1.36 -9.10 -16.54
N SER A 213 2.27 -8.94 -17.49
CA SER A 213 1.99 -8.25 -18.76
C SER A 213 0.86 -8.94 -19.54
N ILE A 214 0.86 -10.27 -19.56
CA ILE A 214 -0.19 -11.06 -20.21
C ILE A 214 -1.52 -10.91 -19.45
N ALA A 215 -1.51 -11.12 -18.14
CA ALA A 215 -2.70 -11.00 -17.30
C ALA A 215 -3.35 -9.62 -17.40
N ALA A 216 -2.55 -8.55 -17.36
CA ALA A 216 -3.04 -7.19 -17.47
C ALA A 216 -3.74 -6.95 -18.82
N LYS A 217 -3.18 -7.48 -19.92
CA LYS A 217 -3.82 -7.37 -21.24
C LYS A 217 -5.15 -8.13 -21.27
N VAL A 218 -5.18 -9.35 -20.75
CA VAL A 218 -6.41 -10.15 -20.72
C VAL A 218 -7.50 -9.47 -19.90
N ASP A 219 -7.16 -8.97 -18.71
CA ASP A 219 -8.12 -8.24 -17.87
C ASP A 219 -8.64 -6.97 -18.55
N TYR A 220 -7.78 -6.16 -19.17
CA TYR A 220 -8.19 -4.93 -19.84
C TYR A 220 -9.12 -5.19 -21.04
N PHE A 221 -8.82 -6.21 -21.84
CA PHE A 221 -9.64 -6.61 -22.98
C PHE A 221 -10.83 -7.52 -22.60
N LYS A 222 -11.08 -7.73 -21.30
CA LYS A 222 -12.18 -8.57 -20.76
C LYS A 222 -12.17 -10.00 -21.28
N GLY A 223 -10.98 -10.58 -21.41
CA GLY A 223 -10.83 -12.00 -21.75
C GLY A 223 -11.17 -12.93 -20.58
N GLU A 224 -11.14 -14.23 -20.85
CA GLU A 224 -11.43 -15.26 -19.85
C GLU A 224 -10.42 -15.27 -18.70
N PHE A 225 -10.84 -15.82 -17.56
CA PHE A 225 -9.95 -16.02 -16.43
C PHE A 225 -8.91 -17.10 -16.73
N ILE A 226 -7.64 -16.70 -16.79
CA ILE A 226 -6.46 -17.54 -17.01
C ILE A 226 -5.44 -17.46 -15.86
N GLY A 227 -5.80 -16.80 -14.75
CA GLY A 227 -4.91 -16.54 -13.61
C GLY A 227 -4.24 -17.79 -13.07
N ASP A 228 -4.99 -18.88 -12.89
CA ASP A 228 -4.45 -20.15 -12.37
C ASP A 228 -3.46 -20.81 -13.33
N LYS A 229 -3.76 -20.79 -14.64
CA LYS A 229 -2.83 -21.28 -15.68
C LYS A 229 -1.52 -20.47 -15.66
N LEU A 230 -1.62 -19.14 -15.59
CA LEU A 230 -0.44 -18.28 -15.54
C LEU A 230 0.36 -18.48 -14.24
N LYS A 231 -0.31 -18.71 -13.11
CA LYS A 231 0.32 -18.98 -11.82
C LYS A 231 1.02 -20.35 -11.81
N ALA A 232 0.44 -21.37 -12.43
CA ALA A 232 1.07 -22.67 -12.59
C ALA A 232 2.39 -22.57 -13.39
N GLN A 233 2.45 -21.70 -14.40
CA GLN A 233 3.65 -21.47 -15.22
C GLN A 233 4.77 -20.69 -14.50
N LEU A 234 4.53 -20.17 -13.29
CA LEU A 234 5.57 -19.53 -12.47
C LEU A 234 6.39 -20.55 -11.67
N LYS A 235 5.87 -21.76 -11.44
CA LYS A 235 6.53 -22.84 -10.73
C LYS A 235 7.64 -23.48 -11.57
#